data_AF-A0A5B0WTS7-F1
#
_entry.id   AF-A0A5B0WTS7-F1
#
_cell.length_a   1.000
_cell.length_b   1.000
_cell.length_c   1.000
_cell.angle_alpha   90.00
_cell.angle_beta   90.00
_cell.angle_gamma   90.00
#
_symmetry.space_group_name_H-M   'P 1'
#
loop_
_entity.id
_entity.type
_entity.pdbx_description
1 polymer ?
#
loop_
_entity_poly.entity_id
_entity_poly.type
_entity_poly.pdbx_seq_one_letter_code
_entity_poly.pdbx_strand_id
1 'polypeptide(L)'
;MSAEVKDRITAVQATIILANYTIAAGVLTLPRTIVEASGSPDVWISIFLGGAISFLFGLIIVKLSQRFPGQTFFQYIGKIIGKPLGMVLSIGVIGYFLSIAGFEIRSVQEVTSFFLLEGTPPWAIMAAFIWIAFYLCRGGINAIASMCRLIVPITWTVFLGVCLLSFEVFDLNNLLPVLGDGLEPVWKGIRPTILTFTAGEAMLFVVAFMDKPQKAVKVIIAGTCISTIFYIMAVVATIGAFSIDGVLTRTWPFLDLVRSFEVNYLIFERFESLLLVIWIMQIFCTFCISIYAAALGLSQVIHKNFKSCLLAILPVVYVISRIPPNVNALFALGTGIGDSMLILFGLLPLPLLIITYFRRAAS
;
A
#
# COMPACT_ATOMS: atom_id res chain seq x y z
N MET A 1 9.01 -28.97 2.75
CA MET A 1 10.28 -28.50 3.36
C MET A 1 9.92 -27.32 4.23
N SER A 2 10.00 -27.50 5.55
CA SER A 2 9.60 -26.54 6.57
C SER A 2 10.27 -25.20 6.34
N ALA A 3 9.53 -24.10 6.51
CA ALA A 3 10.16 -22.80 6.74
C ALA A 3 11.20 -23.00 7.84
N GLU A 4 12.48 -22.79 7.52
CA GLU A 4 13.54 -22.75 8.53
C GLU A 4 13.07 -21.81 9.64
N VAL A 5 13.41 -22.17 10.87
CA VAL A 5 13.06 -21.49 12.14
C VAL A 5 13.44 -19.98 12.19
N LYS A 6 13.98 -19.42 11.10
CA LYS A 6 14.54 -18.06 11.00
C LYS A 6 13.60 -16.94 10.58
N ASP A 7 12.45 -17.21 9.94
CA ASP A 7 11.55 -16.16 9.44
C ASP A 7 10.32 -15.99 10.33
N ARG A 8 10.52 -15.38 11.50
CA ARG A 8 9.44 -15.02 12.41
C ARG A 8 9.47 -13.54 12.74
N ILE A 9 8.30 -12.92 12.78
CA ILE A 9 8.13 -11.49 13.09
C ILE A 9 7.20 -11.27 14.28
N THR A 10 7.55 -10.26 15.07
CA THR A 10 6.73 -9.77 16.18
C THR A 10 5.48 -9.06 15.67
N ALA A 11 4.47 -8.90 16.53
CA ALA A 11 3.27 -8.13 16.19
C ALA A 11 3.60 -6.66 15.83
N VAL A 12 4.60 -6.05 16.48
CA VAL A 12 5.03 -4.69 16.16
C VAL A 12 5.65 -4.60 14.77
N GLN A 13 6.52 -5.55 14.41
CA GLN A 13 7.07 -5.64 13.04
C GLN A 13 5.97 -5.83 12.00
N ALA A 14 4.98 -6.68 12.28
CA ALA A 14 3.85 -6.89 11.38
C ALA A 14 3.00 -5.61 11.20
N THR A 15 2.75 -4.86 12.28
CA THR A 15 2.07 -3.54 12.21
C THR A 15 2.86 -2.54 11.37
N ILE A 16 4.18 -2.51 11.53
CA ILE A 16 5.08 -1.65 10.76
C ILE A 16 5.04 -2.01 9.27
N ILE A 17 5.14 -3.31 8.93
CA ILE A 17 5.01 -3.78 7.54
C ILE A 17 3.69 -3.31 6.94
N LEU A 18 2.59 -3.52 7.68
CA LEU A 18 1.24 -3.18 7.23
C LEU A 18 1.07 -1.67 7.00
N ALA A 19 1.54 -0.84 7.93
CA ALA A 19 1.46 0.61 7.79
C ALA A 19 2.26 1.12 6.58
N ASN A 20 3.50 0.65 6.38
CA ASN A 20 4.30 1.06 5.21
C ASN A 20 3.67 0.58 3.90
N TYR A 21 3.17 -0.65 3.88
CA TYR A 21 2.47 -1.22 2.72
C TYR A 21 1.25 -0.40 2.31
N THR A 22 0.57 0.23 3.27
CA THR A 22 -0.63 1.03 3.03
C THR A 22 -0.31 2.47 2.65
N ILE A 23 0.75 3.09 3.22
CA ILE A 23 1.06 4.52 3.03
C ILE A 23 1.67 4.82 1.64
N ALA A 24 2.57 3.95 1.15
CA ALA A 24 3.03 3.80 -0.25
C ALA A 24 2.96 5.04 -1.19
N ALA A 25 2.64 4.83 -2.47
CA ALA A 25 2.34 5.90 -3.42
C ALA A 25 0.97 6.57 -3.18
N GLY A 26 0.13 6.01 -2.30
CA GLY A 26 -1.21 6.52 -2.03
C GLY A 26 -1.23 7.95 -1.50
N VAL A 27 -0.19 8.38 -0.76
CA VAL A 27 -0.15 9.77 -0.23
C VAL A 27 -0.03 10.81 -1.34
N LEU A 28 0.59 10.43 -2.45
CA LEU A 28 0.78 11.29 -3.61
C LEU A 28 -0.48 11.38 -4.47
N THR A 29 -1.29 10.32 -4.51
CA THR A 29 -2.46 10.20 -5.38
C THR A 29 -3.78 10.52 -4.68
N LEU A 30 -3.95 10.09 -3.42
CA LEU A 30 -5.22 10.13 -2.70
C LEU A 30 -5.83 11.53 -2.62
N PRO A 31 -5.09 12.62 -2.29
CA PRO A 31 -5.69 13.95 -2.24
C PRO A 31 -6.38 14.34 -3.55
N ARG A 32 -5.78 14.00 -4.70
CA ARG A 32 -6.37 14.27 -6.01
C ARG A 32 -7.59 13.39 -6.28
N THR A 33 -7.42 12.07 -6.16
CA THR A 33 -8.45 11.11 -6.58
C THR A 33 -9.70 11.16 -5.70
N ILE A 34 -9.54 11.45 -4.41
CA ILE A 34 -10.68 11.58 -3.49
C ILE A 34 -11.47 12.86 -3.74
N VAL A 35 -10.77 13.97 -4.01
CA VAL A 35 -11.39 15.26 -4.33
C VAL A 35 -12.06 15.21 -5.70
N GLU A 36 -11.45 14.56 -6.69
CA GLU A 36 -12.05 14.36 -8.02
C GLU A 36 -13.36 13.57 -7.96
N ALA A 37 -13.44 12.56 -7.08
CA ALA A 37 -14.66 11.78 -6.90
C ALA A 37 -15.74 12.51 -6.08
N SER A 38 -15.34 13.25 -5.04
CA SER A 38 -16.24 13.83 -4.04
C SER A 38 -16.68 15.24 -4.40
N GLY A 39 -15.78 16.07 -4.91
CA GLY A 39 -15.99 17.50 -5.16
C GLY A 39 -16.08 18.36 -3.89
N SER A 40 -15.74 17.82 -2.71
CA SER A 40 -15.96 18.47 -1.42
C SER A 40 -14.71 18.42 -0.52
N PRO A 41 -14.52 19.41 0.37
CA PRO A 41 -13.47 19.38 1.40
C PRO A 41 -13.72 18.34 2.50
N ASP A 42 -14.94 17.80 2.62
CA ASP A 42 -15.33 16.82 3.65
C ASP A 42 -14.82 15.40 3.39
N VAL A 43 -13.94 15.24 2.40
CA VAL A 43 -13.31 13.96 2.02
C VAL A 43 -12.53 13.31 3.17
N TRP A 44 -12.08 14.06 4.17
CA TRP A 44 -11.44 13.49 5.36
C TRP A 44 -12.38 12.55 6.14
N ILE A 45 -13.69 12.81 6.15
CA ILE A 45 -14.71 11.90 6.71
C ILE A 45 -14.80 10.64 5.87
N SER A 46 -14.72 10.78 4.54
CA SER A 46 -14.70 9.65 3.60
C SER A 46 -13.50 8.73 3.85
N ILE A 47 -12.33 9.30 4.19
CA ILE A 47 -11.13 8.54 4.53
C ILE A 47 -11.33 7.73 5.81
N PHE A 48 -11.96 8.33 6.82
CA PHE A 48 -12.29 7.62 8.05
C PHE A 48 -13.24 6.45 7.81
N LEU A 49 -14.33 6.68 7.07
CA LEU A 49 -15.33 5.64 6.76
C LEU A 49 -14.75 4.55 5.84
N GLY A 50 -14.01 4.93 4.80
CA GLY A 50 -13.33 3.98 3.92
C GLY A 50 -12.27 3.17 4.66
N GLY A 51 -11.51 3.80 5.56
CA GLY A 51 -10.58 3.11 6.45
C GLY A 51 -11.27 2.09 7.36
N ALA A 52 -12.45 2.42 7.91
CA ALA A 52 -13.23 1.49 8.70
C ALA A 52 -13.74 0.28 7.87
N ILE A 53 -14.16 0.50 6.63
CA ILE A 53 -14.57 -0.58 5.71
C ILE A 53 -13.36 -1.46 5.34
N SER A 54 -12.22 -0.87 5.00
CA SER A 54 -10.99 -1.61 4.72
C SER A 54 -10.50 -2.41 5.93
N PHE A 55 -10.69 -1.88 7.15
CA PHE A 55 -10.46 -2.65 8.37
C PHE A 55 -11.35 -3.89 8.46
N LEU A 56 -12.64 -3.79 8.11
CA LEU A 56 -13.55 -4.94 8.11
C LEU A 56 -13.09 -6.03 7.14
N PHE A 57 -12.69 -5.67 5.92
CA PHE A 57 -12.10 -6.61 4.95
C PHE A 57 -10.82 -7.26 5.50
N GLY A 58 -9.92 -6.46 6.05
CA GLY A 58 -8.70 -6.97 6.71
C GLY A 58 -8.99 -7.90 7.88
N LEU A 59 -10.03 -7.61 8.69
CA LEU A 59 -10.43 -8.44 9.82
C LEU A 59 -10.89 -9.82 9.36
N ILE A 60 -11.68 -9.90 8.29
CA ILE A 60 -12.13 -11.17 7.71
C ILE A 60 -10.93 -12.00 7.25
N ILE A 61 -9.97 -11.38 6.55
CA ILE A 61 -8.73 -12.02 6.09
C ILE A 61 -7.90 -12.53 7.27
N VAL A 62 -7.76 -11.72 8.32
CA VAL A 62 -7.05 -12.11 9.54
C VAL A 62 -7.74 -13.31 10.21
N LYS A 63 -9.06 -13.29 10.35
CA LYS A 63 -9.82 -14.41 10.95
C LYS A 63 -9.69 -15.69 10.13
N LEU A 64 -9.68 -15.58 8.80
CA LEU A 64 -9.44 -16.70 7.91
C LEU A 64 -8.02 -17.26 8.11
N SER A 65 -7.01 -16.39 8.10
CA SER A 65 -5.60 -16.78 8.24
C SER A 65 -5.29 -17.39 9.62
N GLN A 66 -5.94 -16.90 10.68
CA GLN A 66 -5.81 -17.44 12.05
C GLN A 66 -6.30 -18.89 12.18
N ARG A 67 -7.18 -19.37 11.27
CA ARG A 67 -7.61 -20.78 11.24
C ARG A 67 -6.56 -21.72 10.67
N PHE A 68 -5.54 -21.19 10.00
CA PHE A 68 -4.43 -21.96 9.43
C PHE A 68 -3.07 -21.44 9.94
N PRO A 69 -2.78 -21.54 11.26
CA PRO A 69 -1.52 -21.04 11.81
C PRO A 69 -0.30 -21.63 11.10
N GLY A 70 0.67 -20.77 10.78
CA GLY A 70 1.91 -21.17 10.10
C GLY A 70 1.76 -21.52 8.62
N GLN A 71 0.57 -21.35 8.03
CA GLN A 71 0.35 -21.53 6.60
C GLN A 71 -0.04 -20.21 5.96
N THR A 72 0.50 -19.96 4.77
CA THR A 72 0.12 -18.82 3.93
C THR A 72 -1.16 -19.13 3.15
N PHE A 73 -1.80 -18.09 2.60
CA PHE A 73 -2.93 -18.23 1.70
C PHE A 73 -2.72 -19.27 0.59
N PHE A 74 -1.56 -19.22 -0.08
CA PHE A 74 -1.25 -20.13 -1.19
C PHE A 74 -1.15 -21.60 -0.75
N GLN A 75 -0.95 -21.87 0.54
CA GLN A 75 -0.90 -23.23 1.09
C GLN A 75 -2.28 -23.71 1.58
N TYR A 76 -3.04 -22.85 2.27
CA TYR A 76 -4.32 -23.28 2.84
C TYR A 76 -5.47 -23.22 1.84
N ILE A 77 -5.42 -22.40 0.79
CA ILE A 77 -6.55 -22.19 -0.12
C ILE A 77 -6.99 -23.49 -0.81
N GLY A 78 -6.04 -24.31 -1.25
CA GLY A 78 -6.33 -25.63 -1.83
C GLY A 78 -6.98 -26.61 -0.85
N LYS A 79 -6.78 -26.42 0.46
CA LYS A 79 -7.45 -27.21 1.51
C LYS A 79 -8.89 -26.76 1.74
N ILE A 80 -9.25 -25.54 1.38
CA ILE A 80 -10.61 -25.01 1.53
C ILE A 80 -11.48 -25.43 0.34
N ILE A 81 -11.03 -25.12 -0.88
CA ILE A 81 -11.85 -25.23 -2.10
C ILE A 81 -11.35 -26.28 -3.11
N GLY A 82 -10.33 -27.07 -2.75
CA GLY A 82 -9.71 -28.07 -3.62
C GLY A 82 -8.54 -27.50 -4.43
N LYS A 83 -7.67 -28.39 -4.91
CA LYS A 83 -6.40 -28.02 -5.58
C LYS A 83 -6.58 -27.18 -6.86
N PRO A 84 -7.49 -27.51 -7.80
CA PRO A 84 -7.61 -26.75 -9.06
C PRO A 84 -8.06 -25.31 -8.83
N LEU A 85 -9.14 -25.12 -8.07
CA LEU A 85 -9.66 -23.77 -7.75
C LEU A 85 -8.69 -22.98 -6.86
N GLY A 86 -8.05 -23.66 -5.90
CA GLY A 86 -7.02 -23.05 -5.06
C GLY A 86 -5.82 -22.55 -5.87
N MET A 87 -5.43 -23.27 -6.93
CA MET A 87 -4.36 -22.86 -7.83
C MET A 87 -4.74 -21.61 -8.64
N VAL A 88 -5.96 -21.57 -9.20
CA VAL A 88 -6.45 -20.39 -9.95
C VAL A 88 -6.48 -19.15 -9.06
N LEU A 89 -7.03 -19.24 -7.85
CA LEU A 89 -7.03 -18.11 -6.92
C LEU A 89 -5.63 -17.71 -6.47
N SER A 90 -4.73 -18.67 -6.27
CA SER A 90 -3.33 -18.37 -5.95
C SER A 90 -2.65 -17.59 -7.07
N ILE A 91 -2.86 -17.98 -8.33
CA ILE A 91 -2.33 -17.25 -9.50
C ILE A 91 -2.93 -15.85 -9.58
N GLY A 92 -4.22 -15.69 -9.33
CA GLY A 92 -4.86 -14.36 -9.28
C GLY A 92 -4.25 -13.44 -8.22
N VAL A 93 -4.02 -13.96 -7.01
CA VAL A 93 -3.37 -13.21 -5.92
C VAL A 93 -1.90 -12.91 -6.23
N ILE A 94 -1.16 -13.82 -6.87
CA ILE A 94 0.20 -13.54 -7.35
C ILE A 94 0.18 -12.41 -8.39
N GLY A 95 -0.73 -12.49 -9.36
CA GLY A 95 -0.91 -11.44 -10.38
C GLY A 95 -1.23 -10.08 -9.76
N TYR A 96 -2.08 -10.04 -8.74
CA TYR A 96 -2.38 -8.83 -7.99
C TYR A 96 -1.14 -8.19 -7.36
N PHE A 97 -0.33 -8.97 -6.63
CA PHE A 97 0.90 -8.45 -6.03
C PHE A 97 1.94 -8.01 -7.08
N LEU A 98 2.00 -8.69 -8.23
CA LEU A 98 2.84 -8.26 -9.36
C LEU A 98 2.35 -6.93 -9.96
N SER A 99 1.04 -6.73 -10.04
CA SER A 99 0.44 -5.46 -10.50
C SER A 99 0.77 -4.31 -9.55
N ILE A 100 0.70 -4.51 -8.23
CA ILE A 100 1.15 -3.50 -7.26
C ILE A 100 2.63 -3.20 -7.46
N ALA A 101 3.49 -4.22 -7.54
CA ALA A 101 4.91 -3.99 -7.76
C ALA A 101 5.18 -3.20 -9.05
N GLY A 102 4.46 -3.50 -10.14
CA GLY A 102 4.55 -2.77 -11.41
C GLY A 102 4.04 -1.33 -11.33
N PHE A 103 2.98 -1.07 -10.57
CA PHE A 103 2.48 0.27 -10.28
C PHE A 103 3.50 1.08 -9.49
N GLU A 104 4.03 0.54 -8.39
CA GLU A 104 4.98 1.23 -7.52
C GLU A 104 6.27 1.62 -8.24
N ILE A 105 6.86 0.71 -9.02
CA ILE A 105 8.08 1.02 -9.77
C ILE A 105 7.84 2.03 -10.89
N ARG A 106 6.66 2.01 -11.54
CA ARG A 106 6.28 2.99 -12.55
C ARG A 106 6.06 4.37 -11.94
N SER A 107 5.44 4.43 -10.76
CA SER A 107 5.26 5.65 -9.96
C SER A 107 6.60 6.25 -9.54
N VAL A 108 7.53 5.45 -8.99
CA VAL A 108 8.89 5.93 -8.65
C VAL A 108 9.62 6.44 -9.88
N GLN A 109 9.50 5.77 -11.02
CA GLN A 109 10.15 6.25 -12.23
C GLN A 109 9.60 7.60 -12.69
N GLU A 110 8.27 7.80 -12.73
CA GLU A 110 7.67 9.11 -13.07
C GLU A 110 8.18 10.22 -12.14
N VAL A 111 8.02 10.01 -10.83
CA VAL A 111 8.38 11.01 -9.82
C VAL A 111 9.89 11.30 -9.85
N THR A 112 10.74 10.27 -9.92
CA THR A 112 12.19 10.46 -9.92
C THR A 112 12.67 11.14 -11.21
N SER A 113 12.12 10.77 -12.36
CA SER A 113 12.54 11.37 -13.65
C SER A 113 12.16 12.84 -13.73
N PHE A 114 11.00 13.20 -13.18
CA PHE A 114 10.49 14.57 -13.22
C PHE A 114 11.15 15.48 -12.19
N PHE A 115 11.36 15.00 -10.96
CA PHE A 115 11.77 15.87 -9.85
C PHE A 115 13.26 15.76 -9.46
N LEU A 116 13.96 14.68 -9.81
CA LEU A 116 15.32 14.43 -9.32
C LEU A 116 16.36 14.21 -10.43
N LEU A 117 16.01 13.41 -11.42
CA LEU A 117 16.95 12.85 -12.41
C LEU A 117 16.48 13.11 -13.84
N GLU A 118 16.25 14.38 -14.15
CA GLU A 118 15.88 14.80 -15.51
C GLU A 118 16.93 14.30 -16.53
N GLY A 119 16.47 13.75 -17.66
CA GLY A 119 17.33 13.19 -18.70
C GLY A 119 17.89 11.78 -18.42
N THR A 120 17.67 11.22 -17.22
CA THR A 120 18.08 9.83 -16.94
C THR A 120 17.14 8.84 -17.63
N PRO A 121 17.65 7.81 -18.34
CA PRO A 121 16.80 6.82 -18.98
C PRO A 121 15.89 6.08 -17.97
N PRO A 122 14.57 5.98 -18.22
CA PRO A 122 13.62 5.34 -17.29
C PRO A 122 14.01 3.93 -16.85
N TRP A 123 14.58 3.14 -17.77
CA TRP A 123 14.99 1.77 -17.49
C TRP A 123 16.10 1.68 -16.44
N ALA A 124 16.98 2.69 -16.35
CA ALA A 124 18.10 2.68 -15.41
C ALA A 124 17.62 2.91 -13.97
N ILE A 125 16.67 3.82 -13.79
CA ILE A 125 16.00 4.09 -12.49
C ILE A 125 15.29 2.81 -12.02
N MET A 126 14.50 2.20 -12.91
CA MET A 126 13.76 0.97 -12.61
C MET A 126 14.70 -0.20 -12.28
N ALA A 127 15.77 -0.39 -13.06
CA ALA A 127 16.71 -1.49 -12.86
C ALA A 127 17.40 -1.39 -11.49
N ALA A 128 17.88 -0.20 -11.11
CA ALA A 128 18.49 0.02 -9.80
C ALA A 128 17.52 -0.35 -8.67
N PHE A 129 16.27 0.12 -8.76
CA PHE A 129 15.22 -0.17 -7.78
C PHE A 129 14.93 -1.67 -7.65
N ILE A 130 14.79 -2.38 -8.79
CA ILE A 130 14.55 -3.83 -8.84
C ILE A 130 15.69 -4.62 -8.21
N TRP A 131 16.94 -4.28 -8.53
CA TRP A 131 18.09 -5.05 -8.04
C TRP A 131 18.31 -4.89 -6.52
N ILE A 132 18.10 -3.69 -5.99
CA ILE A 132 18.19 -3.44 -4.54
C ILE A 132 17.07 -4.21 -3.82
N ALA A 133 15.86 -4.19 -4.37
CA ALA A 133 14.74 -4.95 -3.81
C ALA A 133 14.99 -6.47 -3.86
N PHE A 134 15.54 -6.97 -4.97
CA PHE A 134 15.93 -8.38 -5.09
C PHE A 134 16.92 -8.78 -4.00
N TYR A 135 17.95 -7.96 -3.77
CA TYR A 135 18.92 -8.20 -2.71
C TYR A 135 18.26 -8.26 -1.32
N LEU A 136 17.38 -7.29 -1.00
CA LEU A 136 16.68 -7.24 0.28
C LEU A 136 15.74 -8.44 0.47
N CYS A 137 14.90 -8.75 -0.52
CA CYS A 137 13.91 -9.82 -0.44
C CYS A 137 14.54 -11.22 -0.33
N ARG A 138 15.79 -11.40 -0.79
CA ARG A 138 16.55 -12.63 -0.53
C ARG A 138 16.83 -12.86 0.95
N GLY A 139 16.82 -11.80 1.77
CA GLY A 139 16.97 -11.86 3.22
C GLY A 139 15.69 -12.24 3.97
N GLY A 140 14.59 -12.53 3.27
CA GLY A 140 13.34 -12.98 3.89
C GLY A 140 12.50 -11.86 4.48
N ILE A 141 11.41 -12.24 5.13
CA ILE A 141 10.47 -11.28 5.74
C ILE A 141 11.12 -10.45 6.87
N ASN A 142 12.14 -10.99 7.55
CA ASN A 142 12.86 -10.30 8.61
C ASN A 142 13.72 -9.14 8.11
N ALA A 143 14.31 -9.26 6.92
CA ALA A 143 15.00 -8.15 6.27
C ALA A 143 14.03 -7.02 5.91
N ILE A 144 12.88 -7.37 5.34
CA ILE A 144 11.80 -6.42 5.02
C ILE A 144 11.30 -5.71 6.29
N ALA A 145 11.02 -6.47 7.35
CA ALA A 145 10.59 -5.93 8.64
C ALA A 145 11.60 -4.95 9.24
N SER A 146 12.90 -5.25 9.12
CA SER A 146 13.98 -4.41 9.62
C SER A 146 14.09 -3.12 8.82
N MET A 147 13.97 -3.20 7.49
CA MET A 147 13.94 -2.03 6.62
C MET A 147 12.74 -1.13 6.93
N CYS A 148 11.52 -1.68 6.98
CA CYS A 148 10.33 -0.88 7.30
C CYS A 148 10.48 -0.21 8.68
N ARG A 149 11.05 -0.90 9.67
CA ARG A 149 11.31 -0.32 11.00
C ARG A 149 12.26 0.88 10.95
N LEU A 150 13.26 0.83 10.08
CA LEU A 150 14.20 1.95 9.88
C LEU A 150 13.53 3.15 9.20
N ILE A 151 12.62 2.90 8.25
CA ILE A 151 11.97 3.95 7.44
C ILE A 151 10.84 4.65 8.21
N VAL A 152 10.11 3.96 9.10
CA VAL A 152 9.00 4.53 9.89
C VAL A 152 9.34 5.84 10.63
N PRO A 153 10.38 5.90 11.49
CA PRO A 153 10.65 7.12 12.25
C PRO A 153 11.00 8.28 11.31
N ILE A 154 11.79 8.03 10.27
CA ILE A 154 12.16 9.04 9.26
C ILE A 154 10.90 9.57 8.58
N THR A 155 10.01 8.68 8.17
CA THR A 155 8.75 9.03 7.51
C THR A 155 7.87 9.89 8.40
N TRP A 156 7.65 9.50 9.66
CA TRP A 156 6.81 10.26 10.58
C TRP A 156 7.41 11.60 10.98
N THR A 157 8.72 11.66 11.25
CA THR A 157 9.40 12.92 11.57
C THR A 157 9.23 13.92 10.44
N VAL A 158 9.47 13.48 9.20
CA VAL A 158 9.38 14.36 8.05
C VAL A 158 7.94 14.69 7.67
N PHE A 159 7.03 13.71 7.72
CA PHE A 159 5.61 13.94 7.50
C PHE A 159 5.04 14.98 8.47
N LEU A 160 5.31 14.83 9.77
CA LEU A 160 4.86 15.80 10.77
C LEU A 160 5.51 17.16 10.58
N GLY A 161 6.78 17.21 10.18
CA GLY A 161 7.45 18.45 9.79
C GLY A 161 6.73 19.17 8.64
N VAL A 162 6.35 18.44 7.59
CA VAL A 162 5.56 18.98 6.47
C VAL A 162 4.20 19.48 6.95
N CYS A 163 3.48 18.72 7.78
CA CYS A 163 2.21 19.17 8.33
C CYS A 163 2.37 20.45 9.17
N LEU A 164 3.45 20.57 9.95
CA LEU A 164 3.73 21.78 10.73
C LEU A 164 4.05 22.98 9.83
N LEU A 165 4.87 22.80 8.80
CA LEU A 165 5.22 23.88 7.86
C LEU A 165 4.01 24.27 6.99
N SER A 166 3.11 23.33 6.69
CA SER A 166 1.92 23.62 5.90
C SER A 166 1.00 24.66 6.53
N PHE A 167 1.09 24.88 7.86
CA PHE A 167 0.32 25.94 8.54
C PHE A 167 0.62 27.35 8.02
N GLU A 168 1.77 27.60 7.41
CA GLU A 168 2.10 28.91 6.83
C GLU A 168 1.23 29.26 5.61
N VAL A 169 0.80 28.24 4.88
CA VAL A 169 -0.02 28.38 3.66
C VAL A 169 -1.44 27.85 3.85
N PHE A 170 -1.80 27.44 5.07
CA PHE A 170 -3.08 26.81 5.37
C PHE A 170 -4.17 27.85 5.61
N ASP A 171 -5.23 27.81 4.81
CA ASP A 171 -6.45 28.57 5.06
C ASP A 171 -7.58 27.64 5.51
N LEU A 172 -8.05 27.83 6.75
CA LEU A 172 -9.15 27.04 7.32
C LEU A 172 -10.46 27.21 6.53
N ASN A 173 -10.64 28.34 5.84
CA ASN A 173 -11.83 28.57 5.02
C ASN A 173 -11.94 27.56 3.86
N ASN A 174 -10.82 26.99 3.40
CA ASN A 174 -10.84 25.93 2.37
C ASN A 174 -11.47 24.62 2.86
N LEU A 175 -11.68 24.47 4.17
CA LEU A 175 -12.32 23.30 4.79
C LEU A 175 -13.73 23.61 5.31
N LEU A 176 -14.18 24.86 5.19
CA LEU A 176 -15.48 25.31 5.68
C LEU A 176 -16.41 25.66 4.51
N PRO A 177 -17.73 25.52 4.69
CA PRO A 177 -18.39 24.88 5.83
C PRO A 177 -18.27 23.34 5.79
N VAL A 178 -18.14 22.71 6.96
CA VAL A 178 -18.15 21.24 7.07
C VAL A 178 -19.54 20.71 6.77
N LEU A 179 -19.64 19.73 5.87
CA LEU A 179 -20.89 19.15 5.36
C LEU A 179 -21.81 20.17 4.67
N GLY A 180 -21.23 21.21 4.05
CA GLY A 180 -21.99 22.22 3.29
C GLY A 180 -22.83 21.62 2.16
N ASP A 181 -22.29 20.60 1.48
CA ASP A 181 -22.93 19.89 0.36
C ASP A 181 -23.65 18.60 0.83
N GLY A 182 -23.83 18.43 2.14
CA GLY A 182 -24.45 17.25 2.74
C GLY A 182 -23.56 16.00 2.70
N LEU A 183 -24.20 14.83 2.81
CA LEU A 183 -23.48 13.54 2.93
C LEU A 183 -23.13 12.89 1.59
N GLU A 184 -23.76 13.29 0.48
CA GLU A 184 -23.54 12.66 -0.83
C GLU A 184 -22.05 12.70 -1.26
N PRO A 185 -21.33 13.84 -1.15
CA PRO A 185 -19.89 13.87 -1.45
C PRO A 185 -19.07 12.92 -0.58
N VAL A 186 -19.46 12.76 0.69
CA VAL A 186 -18.77 11.85 1.61
C VAL A 186 -18.90 10.39 1.14
N TRP A 187 -20.09 9.97 0.70
CA TRP A 187 -20.28 8.63 0.15
C TRP A 187 -19.46 8.39 -1.13
N LYS A 188 -19.34 9.40 -2.00
CA LYS A 188 -18.53 9.32 -3.22
C LYS A 188 -17.03 9.16 -2.93
N GLY A 189 -16.53 9.78 -1.86
CA GLY A 189 -15.12 9.69 -1.44
C GLY A 189 -14.73 8.33 -0.81
N ILE A 190 -15.69 7.50 -0.41
CA ILE A 190 -15.39 6.20 0.24
C ILE A 190 -14.73 5.23 -0.73
N ARG A 191 -15.21 5.14 -1.97
CA ARG A 191 -14.64 4.21 -2.96
C ARG A 191 -13.15 4.47 -3.20
N PRO A 192 -12.69 5.66 -3.63
CA PRO A 192 -11.26 5.92 -3.86
C PRO A 192 -10.41 5.72 -2.60
N THR A 193 -10.98 5.97 -1.40
CA THR A 193 -10.32 5.62 -0.14
C THR A 193 -10.08 4.11 -0.04
N ILE A 194 -11.11 3.29 -0.20
CA ILE A 194 -10.96 1.82 -0.09
C ILE A 194 -9.97 1.29 -1.11
N LEU A 195 -9.99 1.80 -2.35
CA LEU A 195 -9.06 1.41 -3.41
C LEU A 195 -7.60 1.74 -3.06
N THR A 196 -7.38 2.80 -2.29
CA THR A 196 -6.04 3.20 -1.81
C THR A 196 -5.61 2.42 -0.57
N PHE A 197 -6.56 1.99 0.26
CA PHE A 197 -6.29 1.24 1.48
C PHE A 197 -6.02 -0.24 1.22
N THR A 198 -4.86 -0.51 0.64
CA THR A 198 -4.28 -1.83 0.43
C THR A 198 -3.62 -2.32 1.73
N ALA A 199 -4.41 -2.74 2.73
CA ALA A 199 -3.89 -3.21 4.01
C ALA A 199 -4.19 -4.70 4.25
N GLY A 200 -5.41 -5.13 3.98
CA GLY A 200 -5.89 -6.47 4.35
C GLY A 200 -5.15 -7.61 3.64
N GLU A 201 -4.77 -7.42 2.38
CA GLU A 201 -4.17 -8.46 1.54
C GLU A 201 -2.79 -8.92 2.03
N ALA A 202 -1.97 -8.05 2.62
CA ALA A 202 -0.65 -8.42 3.12
C ALA A 202 -0.79 -9.44 4.26
N MET A 203 -1.90 -9.39 5.00
CA MET A 203 -2.18 -10.33 6.09
C MET A 203 -2.36 -11.78 5.60
N LEU A 204 -2.61 -12.02 4.31
CA LEU A 204 -2.71 -13.35 3.71
C LEU A 204 -1.43 -14.19 3.84
N PHE A 205 -0.27 -13.53 3.95
CA PHE A 205 0.99 -14.21 4.19
C PHE A 205 1.65 -13.76 5.49
N VAL A 206 1.52 -12.49 5.88
CA VAL A 206 2.15 -11.95 7.11
C VAL A 206 1.76 -12.75 8.35
N VAL A 207 0.49 -13.17 8.49
CA VAL A 207 0.00 -13.95 9.65
C VAL A 207 0.76 -15.27 9.81
N ALA A 208 1.16 -15.92 8.71
CA ALA A 208 1.88 -17.18 8.74
C ALA A 208 3.26 -17.05 9.41
N PHE A 209 3.90 -15.89 9.28
CA PHE A 209 5.21 -15.57 9.81
C PHE A 209 5.17 -14.91 11.20
N MET A 210 4.00 -14.59 11.74
CA MET A 210 3.90 -13.99 13.08
C MET A 210 4.28 -14.98 14.18
N ASP A 211 4.95 -14.49 15.24
CA ASP A 211 5.19 -15.26 16.47
C ASP A 211 3.91 -15.68 17.17
N LYS A 212 2.94 -14.74 17.21
CA LYS A 212 1.66 -14.90 17.90
C LYS A 212 0.53 -14.52 16.93
N PRO A 213 0.08 -15.45 16.05
CA PRO A 213 -0.99 -15.20 15.09
C PRO A 213 -2.28 -14.66 15.72
N GLN A 214 -2.54 -14.95 16.99
CA GLN A 214 -3.69 -14.44 17.75
C GLN A 214 -3.68 -12.91 17.86
N LYS A 215 -2.50 -12.29 17.84
CA LYS A 215 -2.33 -10.82 17.85
C LYS A 215 -2.59 -10.17 16.48
N ALA A 216 -2.82 -10.95 15.41
CA ALA A 216 -3.03 -10.41 14.07
C ALA A 216 -4.22 -9.42 13.98
N VAL A 217 -5.24 -9.57 14.82
CA VAL A 217 -6.36 -8.60 14.91
C VAL A 217 -5.85 -7.23 15.40
N LYS A 218 -4.97 -7.22 16.41
CA LYS A 218 -4.36 -5.97 16.89
C LYS A 218 -3.45 -5.35 15.83
N VAL A 219 -2.79 -6.18 15.03
CA VAL A 219 -1.94 -5.73 13.92
C VAL A 219 -2.75 -4.99 12.87
N ILE A 220 -3.86 -5.57 12.39
CA ILE A 220 -4.71 -4.94 11.37
C ILE A 220 -5.37 -3.66 11.90
N ILE A 221 -5.85 -3.65 13.16
CA ILE A 221 -6.38 -2.42 13.80
C ILE A 221 -5.31 -1.33 13.79
N ALA A 222 -4.13 -1.62 14.35
CA ALA A 222 -3.09 -0.61 14.48
C ALA A 222 -2.57 -0.12 13.12
N GLY A 223 -2.33 -1.01 12.15
CA GLY A 223 -1.86 -0.64 10.83
C GLY A 223 -2.88 0.20 10.05
N THR A 224 -4.16 -0.16 10.09
CA THR A 224 -5.21 0.65 9.47
C THR A 224 -5.35 2.01 10.15
N CYS A 225 -5.41 2.07 11.49
CA CYS A 225 -5.52 3.35 12.21
C CYS A 225 -4.34 4.29 11.92
N ILE A 226 -3.11 3.79 11.95
CA ILE A 226 -1.89 4.57 11.63
C ILE A 226 -2.00 5.16 10.23
N SER A 227 -2.43 4.34 9.25
CA SER A 227 -2.57 4.78 7.86
C SER A 227 -3.72 5.76 7.67
N THR A 228 -4.87 5.55 8.35
CA THR A 228 -6.02 6.47 8.34
C THR A 228 -5.66 7.84 8.88
N ILE A 229 -4.97 7.91 10.02
CA ILE A 229 -4.52 9.18 10.59
C ILE A 229 -3.56 9.89 9.62
N PHE A 230 -2.60 9.16 9.08
CA PHE A 230 -1.64 9.68 8.12
C PHE A 230 -2.35 10.28 6.89
N TYR A 231 -3.29 9.55 6.28
CA TYR A 231 -4.01 10.03 5.10
C TYR A 231 -4.94 11.20 5.36
N ILE A 232 -5.64 11.20 6.51
CA ILE A 232 -6.48 12.34 6.90
C ILE A 232 -5.62 13.59 7.04
N MET A 233 -4.50 13.52 7.76
CA MET A 233 -3.60 14.65 7.93
C MET A 233 -3.05 15.16 6.59
N ALA A 234 -2.65 14.24 5.70
CA ALA A 234 -2.12 14.58 4.39
C ALA A 234 -3.17 15.32 3.53
N VAL A 235 -4.38 14.79 3.45
CA VAL A 235 -5.46 15.36 2.66
C VAL A 235 -5.93 16.70 3.22
N VAL A 236 -6.12 16.80 4.53
CA VAL A 236 -6.50 18.05 5.22
C VAL A 236 -5.45 19.13 4.98
N ALA A 237 -4.17 18.83 5.15
CA ALA A 237 -3.08 19.79 4.90
C ALA A 237 -3.07 20.26 3.43
N THR A 238 -3.31 19.34 2.50
CA THR A 238 -3.30 19.66 1.06
C THR A 238 -4.50 20.53 0.66
N ILE A 239 -5.71 20.18 1.10
CA ILE A 239 -6.92 20.97 0.79
C ILE A 239 -6.87 22.32 1.49
N GLY A 240 -6.43 22.36 2.75
CA GLY A 240 -6.26 23.61 3.49
C GLY A 240 -5.30 24.58 2.79
N ALA A 241 -4.26 24.07 2.14
CA ALA A 241 -3.30 24.91 1.41
C ALA A 241 -3.75 25.33 0.01
N PHE A 242 -4.49 24.47 -0.71
CA PHE A 242 -4.75 24.68 -2.14
C PHE A 242 -6.21 24.85 -2.53
N SER A 243 -7.16 24.66 -1.62
CA SER A 243 -8.59 24.49 -1.92
C SER A 243 -8.86 23.28 -2.84
N ILE A 244 -10.15 22.99 -3.07
CA ILE A 244 -10.58 21.89 -3.95
C ILE A 244 -10.11 22.10 -5.38
N ASP A 245 -10.31 23.29 -5.94
CA ASP A 245 -9.93 23.60 -7.32
C ASP A 245 -8.40 23.55 -7.50
N GLY A 246 -7.64 24.01 -6.51
CA GLY A 246 -6.19 23.91 -6.56
C GLY A 246 -5.69 22.46 -6.45
N VAL A 247 -6.35 21.60 -5.67
CA VAL A 247 -5.99 20.17 -5.62
C VAL A 247 -6.20 19.50 -6.99
N LEU A 248 -7.31 19.80 -7.68
CA LEU A 248 -7.65 19.16 -8.96
C LEU A 248 -6.72 19.54 -10.12
N THR A 249 -6.10 20.72 -10.06
CA THR A 249 -5.15 21.20 -11.08
C THR A 249 -3.74 20.63 -10.93
N ARG A 250 -3.44 19.95 -9.81
CA ARG A 250 -2.13 19.42 -9.47
C ARG A 250 -2.04 17.92 -9.75
N THR A 251 -0.91 17.48 -10.30
CA THR A 251 -0.71 16.05 -10.57
C THR A 251 -0.43 15.27 -9.30
N TRP A 252 0.39 15.84 -8.42
CA TRP A 252 0.81 15.25 -7.14
C TRP A 252 0.59 16.25 -6.00
N PRO A 253 -0.67 16.50 -5.58
CA PRO A 253 -0.98 17.65 -4.72
C PRO A 253 -0.18 17.69 -3.41
N PHE A 254 0.03 16.55 -2.75
CA PHE A 254 0.81 16.51 -1.51
C PHE A 254 2.29 16.84 -1.74
N LEU A 255 2.85 16.48 -2.90
CA LEU A 255 4.22 16.85 -3.25
C LEU A 255 4.32 18.34 -3.60
N ASP A 256 3.33 18.90 -4.28
CA ASP A 256 3.28 20.33 -4.56
C ASP A 256 3.10 21.16 -3.27
N LEU A 257 2.40 20.62 -2.26
CA LEU A 257 2.30 21.22 -0.91
C LEU A 257 3.67 21.36 -0.27
N VAL A 258 4.49 20.31 -0.35
CA VAL A 258 5.86 20.32 0.15
C VAL A 258 6.71 21.43 -0.49
N ARG A 259 6.40 21.80 -1.74
CA ARG A 259 7.13 22.82 -2.51
C ARG A 259 6.61 24.24 -2.29
N SER A 260 5.43 24.40 -1.69
CA SER A 260 4.76 25.69 -1.60
C SER A 260 5.25 26.58 -0.46
N PHE A 261 6.00 26.03 0.49
CA PHE A 261 6.57 26.78 1.60
C PHE A 261 8.11 26.86 1.47
N GLU A 262 8.65 28.08 1.56
CA GLU A 262 10.08 28.34 1.55
C GLU A 262 10.66 28.18 2.96
N VAL A 263 11.44 27.12 3.19
CA VAL A 263 12.08 26.94 4.50
C VAL A 263 13.38 27.75 4.56
N ASN A 264 13.24 29.07 4.72
CA ASN A 264 14.37 30.01 4.82
C ASN A 264 15.33 29.75 5.99
N TYR A 265 14.96 28.88 6.94
CA TYR A 265 15.72 28.57 8.16
C TYR A 265 16.51 27.25 8.12
N LEU A 266 16.34 26.42 7.08
CA LEU A 266 17.07 25.16 6.95
C LEU A 266 18.34 25.33 6.11
N ILE A 267 19.41 24.63 6.51
CA ILE A 267 20.71 24.62 5.81
C ILE A 267 20.61 24.01 4.39
N PHE A 268 19.49 23.36 4.07
CA PHE A 268 19.27 22.69 2.78
C PHE A 268 18.46 23.56 1.81
N GLU A 269 19.12 24.07 0.77
CA GLU A 269 18.48 24.81 -0.34
C GLU A 269 17.49 23.97 -1.18
N ARG A 270 17.40 22.65 -0.95
CA ARG A 270 16.50 21.71 -1.64
C ARG A 270 15.79 20.75 -0.68
N PHE A 271 15.00 21.28 0.25
CA PHE A 271 14.17 20.49 1.18
C PHE A 271 13.22 19.51 0.46
N GLU A 272 12.71 19.90 -0.71
CA GLU A 272 11.89 19.06 -1.60
C GLU A 272 12.57 17.73 -1.97
N SER A 273 13.87 17.76 -2.30
CA SER A 273 14.60 16.56 -2.71
C SER A 273 14.74 15.55 -1.57
N LEU A 274 14.90 16.02 -0.33
CA LEU A 274 14.97 15.15 0.85
C LEU A 274 13.63 14.44 1.09
N LEU A 275 12.52 15.15 0.90
CA LEU A 275 11.18 14.61 1.02
C LEU A 275 10.87 13.54 -0.02
N LEU A 276 11.26 13.79 -1.27
CA LEU A 276 11.13 12.82 -2.35
C LEU A 276 11.88 11.53 -2.06
N VAL A 277 13.10 11.60 -1.51
CA VAL A 277 13.87 10.41 -1.14
C VAL A 277 13.12 9.53 -0.13
N ILE A 278 12.46 10.14 0.86
CA ILE A 278 11.71 9.39 1.88
C ILE A 278 10.48 8.74 1.25
N TRP A 279 9.83 9.40 0.29
CA TRP A 279 8.67 8.82 -0.39
C TRP A 279 9.08 7.70 -1.33
N ILE A 280 10.23 7.81 -2.00
CA ILE A 280 10.84 6.71 -2.75
C ILE A 280 11.13 5.53 -1.80
N MET A 281 11.58 5.77 -0.56
CA MET A 281 11.76 4.72 0.44
C MET A 281 10.43 4.07 0.85
N GLN A 282 9.33 4.83 1.00
CA GLN A 282 8.01 4.28 1.29
C GLN A 282 7.48 3.41 0.15
N ILE A 283 7.60 3.89 -1.09
CA ILE A 283 7.25 3.09 -2.27
C ILE A 283 8.11 1.82 -2.34
N PHE A 284 9.39 1.92 -1.99
CA PHE A 284 10.29 0.77 -1.93
C PHE A 284 9.86 -0.29 -0.91
N CYS A 285 9.33 0.11 0.25
CA CYS A 285 8.71 -0.81 1.21
C CYS A 285 7.60 -1.63 0.55
N THR A 286 6.62 -0.95 -0.04
CA THR A 286 5.46 -1.59 -0.67
C THR A 286 5.88 -2.49 -1.82
N PHE A 287 6.81 -2.02 -2.67
CA PHE A 287 7.39 -2.81 -3.73
C PHE A 287 8.02 -4.11 -3.22
N CYS A 288 8.87 -4.02 -2.20
CA CYS A 288 9.53 -5.20 -1.60
C CYS A 288 8.52 -6.19 -1.01
N ILE A 289 7.50 -5.70 -0.31
CA ILE A 289 6.44 -6.52 0.28
C ILE A 289 5.65 -7.24 -0.83
N SER A 290 5.32 -6.54 -1.91
CA SER A 290 4.59 -7.07 -3.06
C SER A 290 5.37 -8.13 -3.84
N ILE A 291 6.63 -7.87 -4.20
CA ILE A 291 7.45 -8.87 -4.91
C ILE A 291 7.74 -10.08 -4.02
N TYR A 292 7.91 -9.88 -2.70
CA TYR A 292 8.08 -10.97 -1.75
C TYR A 292 6.83 -11.86 -1.72
N ALA A 293 5.64 -11.27 -1.62
CA ALA A 293 4.37 -11.99 -1.63
C ALA A 293 4.16 -12.77 -2.94
N ALA A 294 4.42 -12.14 -4.08
CA ALA A 294 4.32 -12.77 -5.40
C ALA A 294 5.31 -13.93 -5.56
N ALA A 295 6.58 -13.74 -5.18
CA ALA A 295 7.61 -14.78 -5.26
C ALA A 295 7.32 -15.96 -4.31
N LEU A 296 6.82 -15.66 -3.10
CA LEU A 296 6.42 -16.66 -2.11
C LEU A 296 5.24 -17.48 -2.64
N GLY A 297 4.22 -16.82 -3.17
CA GLY A 297 3.08 -17.49 -3.78
C GLY A 297 3.48 -18.37 -4.95
N LEU A 298 4.29 -17.83 -5.88
CA LEU A 298 4.78 -18.60 -7.02
C LEU A 298 5.55 -19.83 -6.55
N SER A 299 6.51 -19.66 -5.64
CA SER A 299 7.31 -20.74 -5.05
C SER A 299 6.45 -21.86 -4.44
N GLN A 300 5.37 -21.49 -3.75
CA GLN A 300 4.47 -22.44 -3.10
C GLN A 300 3.53 -23.15 -4.09
N VAL A 301 3.08 -22.46 -5.15
CA VAL A 301 2.20 -23.02 -6.19
C VAL A 301 2.94 -23.99 -7.09
N ILE A 302 4.14 -23.66 -7.55
CA ILE A 302 4.92 -24.52 -8.46
C ILE A 302 5.94 -25.41 -7.73
N HIS A 303 5.96 -25.36 -6.39
CA HIS A 303 6.86 -26.12 -5.52
C HIS A 303 8.37 -25.95 -5.86
N LYS A 304 8.79 -24.75 -6.25
CA LYS A 304 10.20 -24.41 -6.53
C LYS A 304 10.81 -23.54 -5.44
N ASN A 305 12.15 -23.41 -5.45
CA ASN A 305 12.87 -22.58 -4.50
C ASN A 305 12.45 -21.09 -4.60
N PHE A 306 12.26 -20.45 -3.45
CA PHE A 306 11.88 -19.04 -3.34
C PHE A 306 12.83 -18.11 -4.12
N LYS A 307 14.15 -18.28 -4.01
CA LYS A 307 15.13 -17.40 -4.65
C LYS A 307 15.05 -17.47 -6.19
N SER A 308 14.82 -18.66 -6.73
CA SER A 308 14.61 -18.84 -8.17
C SER A 308 13.31 -18.19 -8.64
N CYS A 309 12.23 -18.32 -7.86
CA CYS A 309 10.95 -17.68 -8.17
C CYS A 309 11.03 -16.15 -8.07
N LEU A 310 11.74 -15.64 -7.06
CA LEU A 310 12.00 -14.22 -6.89
C LEU A 310 12.74 -13.64 -8.09
N LEU A 311 13.77 -14.32 -8.60
CA LEU A 311 14.47 -13.89 -9.81
C LEU A 311 13.55 -13.95 -11.05
N ALA A 312 12.74 -15.00 -11.17
CA ALA A 312 11.86 -15.21 -12.32
C ALA A 312 10.76 -14.15 -12.45
N ILE A 313 10.29 -13.55 -11.34
CA ILE A 313 9.24 -12.53 -11.40
C ILE A 313 9.76 -11.13 -11.77
N LEU A 314 11.06 -10.83 -11.65
CA LEU A 314 11.58 -9.47 -11.88
C LEU A 314 11.31 -8.95 -13.30
N PRO A 315 11.54 -9.74 -14.38
CA PRO A 315 11.21 -9.30 -15.73
C PRO A 315 9.71 -9.06 -15.92
N VAL A 316 8.87 -9.85 -15.25
CA VAL A 316 7.41 -9.71 -15.30
C VAL A 316 6.98 -8.38 -14.69
N VAL A 317 7.52 -8.03 -13.52
CA VAL A 317 7.27 -6.74 -12.86
C VAL A 317 7.72 -5.57 -13.74
N TYR A 318 8.88 -5.68 -14.38
CA TYR A 318 9.34 -4.67 -15.34
C TYR A 318 8.37 -4.51 -16.51
N VAL A 319 7.92 -5.61 -17.12
CA VAL A 319 6.94 -5.55 -18.22
C VAL A 319 5.64 -4.89 -17.78
N ILE A 320 5.10 -5.27 -16.62
CA ILE A 320 3.88 -4.65 -16.07
C ILE A 320 4.05 -3.14 -15.89
N SER A 321 5.20 -2.70 -15.39
CA SER A 321 5.48 -1.27 -15.20
C SER A 321 5.48 -0.46 -16.51
N ARG A 322 5.72 -1.12 -17.66
CA ARG A 322 5.73 -0.47 -18.98
C ARG A 322 4.37 -0.46 -19.67
N ILE A 323 3.35 -1.13 -19.11
CA ILE A 323 1.99 -1.13 -19.67
C ILE A 323 1.39 0.28 -19.72
N PRO A 324 1.49 1.13 -18.68
CA PRO A 324 0.93 2.48 -18.73
C PRO A 324 1.79 3.44 -19.55
N PRO A 325 1.32 3.94 -20.71
CA PRO A 325 2.11 4.84 -21.57
C PRO A 325 2.30 6.24 -20.96
N ASN A 326 1.44 6.66 -20.04
CA ASN A 326 1.45 8.00 -19.43
C ASN A 326 0.88 7.95 -17.99
N VAL A 327 0.93 9.09 -17.30
CA VAL A 327 0.48 9.23 -15.90
C VAL A 327 -1.01 8.92 -15.73
N ASN A 328 -1.87 9.32 -16.67
CA ASN A 328 -3.30 9.03 -16.58
C ASN A 328 -3.57 7.51 -16.67
N ALA A 329 -2.87 6.81 -17.55
CA ALA A 329 -2.94 5.35 -17.63
C ALA A 329 -2.36 4.67 -16.38
N LEU A 330 -1.38 5.30 -15.72
CA LEU A 330 -0.85 4.82 -14.43
C LEU A 330 -1.90 4.94 -13.33
N PHE A 331 -2.64 6.05 -13.26
CA PHE A 331 -3.77 6.19 -12.34
C PHE A 331 -4.88 5.18 -12.65
N ALA A 332 -5.21 4.96 -13.93
CA ALA A 332 -6.17 3.94 -14.32
C ALA A 332 -5.74 2.53 -13.91
N LEU A 333 -4.44 2.20 -14.03
CA LEU A 333 -3.88 0.95 -13.50
C LEU A 333 -4.07 0.86 -11.98
N GLY A 334 -3.78 1.94 -11.24
CA GLY A 334 -4.02 2.02 -9.80
C GLY A 334 -5.49 1.77 -9.43
N THR A 335 -6.44 2.39 -10.15
CA THR A 335 -7.87 2.13 -9.98
C THR A 335 -8.22 0.66 -10.26
N GLY A 336 -7.70 0.08 -11.34
CA GLY A 336 -7.93 -1.33 -11.68
C GLY A 336 -7.35 -2.31 -10.66
N ILE A 337 -6.22 -1.98 -10.05
CA ILE A 337 -5.65 -2.73 -8.91
C ILE A 337 -6.61 -2.65 -7.73
N GLY A 338 -7.08 -1.45 -7.38
CA GLY A 338 -8.07 -1.28 -6.30
C GLY A 338 -9.38 -2.05 -6.55
N ASP A 339 -9.88 -2.06 -7.79
CA ASP A 339 -11.10 -2.81 -8.12
C ASP A 339 -10.88 -4.32 -8.00
N SER A 340 -9.70 -4.78 -8.38
CA SER A 340 -9.27 -6.17 -8.16
C SER A 340 -9.16 -6.50 -6.67
N MET A 341 -8.74 -5.55 -5.83
CA MET A 341 -8.69 -5.69 -4.37
C MET A 341 -10.08 -5.94 -3.80
N LEU A 342 -11.08 -5.16 -4.21
CA LEU A 342 -12.47 -5.33 -3.74
C LEU A 342 -13.02 -6.73 -4.05
N ILE A 343 -12.73 -7.24 -5.25
CA ILE A 343 -13.17 -8.58 -5.65
C ILE A 343 -12.40 -9.65 -4.87
N LEU A 344 -11.08 -9.62 -4.93
CA LEU A 344 -10.22 -10.70 -4.39
C LEU A 344 -10.17 -10.73 -2.86
N PHE A 345 -10.28 -9.58 -2.21
CA PHE A 345 -10.03 -9.43 -0.78
C PHE A 345 -11.20 -8.84 -0.01
N GLY A 346 -12.15 -8.17 -0.68
CA GLY A 346 -13.43 -7.80 -0.09
C GLY A 346 -14.46 -8.93 -0.15
N LEU A 347 -14.72 -9.46 -1.35
CA LEU A 347 -15.80 -10.43 -1.58
C LEU A 347 -15.39 -11.88 -1.30
N LEU A 348 -14.25 -12.34 -1.81
CA LEU A 348 -13.86 -13.76 -1.73
C LEU A 348 -13.55 -14.30 -0.31
N PRO A 349 -12.94 -13.55 0.63
CA PRO A 349 -12.57 -14.12 1.93
C PRO A 349 -13.76 -14.53 2.79
N LEU A 350 -14.93 -13.90 2.64
CA LEU A 350 -16.14 -14.22 3.40
C LEU A 350 -16.67 -15.64 3.08
N PRO A 351 -16.96 -16.00 1.82
CA PRO A 351 -17.32 -17.37 1.45
C PRO A 351 -16.28 -18.40 1.91
N LEU A 352 -14.98 -18.11 1.75
CA LEU A 352 -13.91 -19.00 2.19
C LEU A 352 -13.96 -19.23 3.70
N LEU A 353 -14.16 -18.17 4.49
CA LEU A 353 -14.31 -18.26 5.94
C LEU A 353 -15.54 -19.09 6.33
N ILE A 354 -16.66 -18.91 5.64
CA ILE A 354 -17.89 -19.68 5.86
C ILE A 354 -17.67 -21.17 5.56
N ILE A 355 -17.08 -21.51 4.41
CA ILE A 355 -16.77 -22.90 4.03
C ILE A 355 -15.88 -23.58 5.07
N THR A 356 -14.89 -22.86 5.62
CA THR A 356 -14.04 -23.42 6.68
C THR A 356 -14.79 -23.71 7.96
N TYR A 357 -15.87 -22.98 8.27
CA TYR A 357 -16.69 -23.24 9.45
C TYR A 357 -17.51 -24.52 9.27
N PHE A 358 -18.14 -24.69 8.10
CA PHE A 358 -18.93 -25.89 7.81
C PHE A 358 -18.07 -27.15 7.71
N ARG A 359 -16.86 -27.08 7.13
CA ARG A 359 -15.97 -28.26 7.07
C ARG A 359 -15.50 -28.74 8.45
N ARG A 360 -15.33 -27.83 9.41
CA ARG A 360 -14.92 -28.19 10.78
C ARG A 360 -16.06 -28.79 11.60
N ALA A 361 -17.32 -28.59 11.20
CA ALA A 361 -18.46 -29.28 11.79
C ALA A 361 -18.65 -30.72 11.24
N ALA A 362 -17.95 -31.05 10.15
CA ALA A 362 -18.03 -32.36 9.47
C ALA A 362 -16.77 -33.24 9.70
N SER A 363 -15.84 -32.80 10.56
CA SER A 363 -14.62 -33.49 10.97
C SER A 363 -14.54 -33.51 12.48
#